data_AF-A0A1Q6ZMP1-F1
#
_entry.id   AF-A0A1Q6ZMP1-F1
#
_cell.length_a   1.000
_cell.length_b   1.000
_cell.length_c   1.000
_cell.angle_alpha   90.00
_cell.angle_beta   90.00
_cell.angle_gamma   90.00
#
_symmetry.space_group_name_H-M   'P 1'
#
loop_
_entity.id
_entity.type
_entity.pdbx_description
1 polymer ?
#
loop_
_entity_poly.entity_id
_entity_poly.type
_entity_poly.pdbx_seq_one_letter_code
_entity_poly.pdbx_strand_id
1 'polypeptide(L)' 'MRQLALVSAVTVLAAGVAAQQPAAPASPPVPEVGTVAPDFSVPGATRFGMLRGPVRLSDYKGKTVVLAFFFKARTRG' A
#
# COMPACT_ATOMS: atom_id res chain seq x y z
N MET A 1 18.59 47.76 19.38
CA MET A 1 17.82 47.66 18.11
C MET A 1 18.35 46.58 17.15
N ARG A 2 19.67 46.34 17.02
CA ARG A 2 20.23 45.25 16.16
C ARG A 2 19.93 43.82 16.63
N GLN A 3 19.69 43.61 17.94
CA GLN A 3 19.38 42.29 18.49
C GLN A 3 17.92 41.85 18.28
N LEU A 4 16.97 42.78 18.10
CA LEU A 4 15.59 42.41 17.75
C LEU A 4 15.49 41.88 16.32
N ALA A 5 16.31 42.39 15.39
CA ALA A 5 16.33 41.94 13.99
C ALA A 5 16.83 40.50 13.81
N LEU A 6 17.71 40.03 14.70
CA LEU A 6 18.26 38.67 14.67
C LEU A 6 17.27 37.61 15.14
N VAL A 7 16.38 37.95 16.08
CA VAL A 7 15.35 37.01 16.57
C VAL A 7 14.23 36.85 15.54
N SER A 8 13.90 37.91 14.79
CA SER A 8 12.89 37.87 13.72
C SER A 8 13.33 37.06 12.49
N ALA A 9 14.64 36.96 12.23
CA ALA A 9 15.15 36.23 11.07
C ALA A 9 15.13 34.70 11.25
N VAL A 10 15.23 34.21 12.50
CA VAL A 10 15.28 32.76 12.79
C VAL A 10 13.89 32.11 12.72
N THR A 11 12.82 32.84 13.06
CA THR A 11 11.45 32.31 12.99
C THR A 11 10.94 32.09 11.57
N VAL A 12 11.44 32.85 10.57
CA VAL A 12 10.99 32.71 9.18
C VAL A 12 11.60 31.47 8.49
N LEU A 13 12.83 31.06 8.86
CA LEU A 13 13.45 29.85 8.27
C LEU A 13 12.81 28.53 8.74
N ALA A 14 12.21 28.49 9.92
CA ALA A 14 11.59 27.27 10.45
C ALA A 14 10.26 26.91 9.76
N ALA A 15 9.58 27.88 9.14
CA ALA A 15 8.30 27.66 8.46
C ALA A 15 8.45 26.98 7.09
N GLY A 16 9.64 27.05 6.47
CA GLY A 16 9.87 26.50 5.12
C GLY A 16 10.05 24.97 5.07
N VAL A 17 10.45 24.34 6.17
CA VAL A 17 10.76 22.90 6.21
C VAL A 17 9.54 22.01 6.43
N ALA A 18 8.43 22.54 6.93
CA ALA A 18 7.21 21.78 7.17
C ALA A 18 6.37 21.53 5.90
N ALA A 19 6.68 22.20 4.79
CA ALA A 19 5.89 22.16 3.56
C ALA A 19 6.32 21.08 2.56
N GLN A 20 7.43 20.39 2.78
CA GLN A 20 7.90 19.30 1.90
C GLN A 20 7.63 17.93 2.56
N GLN A 21 6.37 17.63 2.82
CA GLN A 21 5.99 16.24 3.03
C GLN A 21 6.01 15.53 1.66
N PRO A 22 6.80 14.45 1.47
CA PRO A 22 6.76 13.68 0.24
C PRO A 22 5.31 13.26 -0.03
N ALA A 23 4.80 13.59 -1.21
CA ALA A 23 3.48 13.13 -1.62
C ALA A 23 3.46 11.60 -1.55
N ALA A 24 2.43 11.05 -0.89
CA ALA A 24 2.24 9.61 -0.89
C ALA A 24 2.16 9.11 -2.34
N PRO A 25 2.84 8.01 -2.70
CA PRO A 25 2.76 7.46 -4.04
C PRO A 25 1.29 7.17 -4.38
N ALA A 26 0.89 7.52 -5.60
CA ALA A 26 -0.47 7.32 -6.07
C ALA A 26 -0.85 5.83 -5.95
N SER A 27 -2.02 5.56 -5.36
CA SER A 27 -2.55 4.20 -5.30
C SER A 27 -2.77 3.66 -6.71
N PRO A 28 -2.43 2.38 -6.97
CA PRO A 28 -2.75 1.76 -8.24
C PRO A 28 -4.27 1.72 -8.45
N PRO A 29 -4.74 1.77 -9.71
CA PRO A 29 -6.17 1.74 -10.01
C PRO A 29 -6.81 0.43 -9.54
N VAL A 30 -8.01 0.54 -8.95
CA VAL A 30 -8.82 -0.61 -8.55
C VAL A 30 -9.56 -1.13 -9.79
N PRO A 31 -9.61 -2.46 -10.03
CA PRO A 31 -10.34 -3.01 -11.17
C PRO A 31 -11.83 -2.64 -11.14
N GLU A 32 -12.35 -2.21 -12.29
CA GLU A 32 -13.76 -1.87 -12.46
C GLU A 32 -14.63 -3.12 -12.70
N VAL A 33 -15.91 -3.05 -12.33
CA VAL A 33 -16.86 -4.14 -12.56
C VAL A 33 -17.03 -4.40 -14.06
N GLY A 34 -17.03 -5.68 -14.45
CA GLY A 34 -17.14 -6.09 -15.85
C GLY A 34 -15.79 -6.16 -16.59
N THR A 35 -14.71 -5.64 -16.00
CA THR A 35 -13.36 -5.82 -16.55
C THR A 35 -12.83 -7.23 -16.23
N VAL A 36 -12.00 -7.76 -17.11
CA VAL A 36 -11.33 -9.04 -16.86
C VAL A 36 -10.32 -8.86 -15.73
N ALA A 37 -10.47 -9.64 -14.67
CA ALA A 37 -9.51 -9.65 -13.56
C ALA A 37 -8.10 -10.02 -14.08
N PRO A 38 -7.05 -9.23 -13.77
CA PRO A 38 -5.67 -9.54 -14.15
C PRO A 38 -5.20 -10.87 -13.55
N ASP A 39 -4.44 -11.66 -14.32
CA ASP A 39 -3.80 -12.87 -13.77
C ASP A 39 -2.70 -12.47 -12.78
N PHE A 40 -2.57 -13.24 -11.70
CA PHE A 40 -1.51 -13.08 -10.73
C PHE A 40 -1.16 -14.43 -10.11
N SER A 41 0.02 -14.49 -9.50
CA SER A 41 0.49 -15.67 -8.80
C SER A 41 1.02 -15.30 -7.42
N VAL A 42 0.63 -16.08 -6.41
CA VAL A 42 1.05 -15.87 -5.02
C VAL A 42 1.53 -17.18 -4.39
N PRO A 43 2.48 -17.14 -3.44
CA PRO A 43 2.76 -18.30 -2.59
C PRO A 43 1.50 -18.73 -1.85
N GLY A 44 1.19 -20.02 -1.88
CA GLY A 44 0.06 -20.57 -1.14
C GLY A 44 0.47 -21.10 0.23
N ALA A 45 -0.43 -21.01 1.21
CA ALA A 45 -0.22 -21.57 2.55
C ALA A 45 -1.50 -22.17 3.14
N THR A 46 -1.36 -23.33 3.77
CA THR A 46 -2.43 -24.03 4.49
C THR A 46 -2.10 -24.12 5.98
N ARG A 47 -2.93 -24.80 6.77
CA ARG A 47 -2.62 -25.10 8.18
C ARG A 47 -1.38 -25.99 8.34
N PHE A 48 -0.94 -26.67 7.28
CA PHE A 48 0.20 -27.59 7.29
C PHE A 48 1.49 -26.95 6.77
N GLY A 49 1.48 -25.64 6.46
CA GLY A 49 2.64 -24.91 5.94
C GLY A 49 2.46 -24.41 4.50
N MET A 50 3.58 -24.06 3.88
CA MET A 50 3.65 -23.54 2.51
C MET A 50 3.32 -24.65 1.48
N LEU A 51 2.64 -24.28 0.41
CA LEU A 51 2.47 -25.15 -0.75
C LEU A 51 3.77 -25.24 -1.55
N ARG A 52 3.99 -26.37 -2.24
CA ARG A 52 5.17 -26.59 -3.09
C ARG A 52 5.16 -25.67 -4.32
N GLY A 53 3.98 -25.42 -4.87
CA GLY A 53 3.76 -24.55 -6.01
C GLY A 53 3.01 -23.28 -5.62
N PRO A 54 3.12 -22.21 -6.43
CA PRO A 54 2.31 -21.03 -6.23
C PRO A 54 0.86 -21.30 -6.63
N VAL A 55 -0.04 -20.43 -6.21
CA VAL A 55 -1.44 -20.41 -6.63
C VAL A 55 -1.60 -19.33 -7.70
N ARG A 56 -2.21 -19.66 -8.84
CA ARG A 56 -2.50 -18.69 -9.91
C ARG A 56 -4.00 -18.45 -10.05
N LEU A 57 -4.40 -17.22 -10.36
CA LEU A 57 -5.81 -16.91 -10.59
C LEU A 57 -6.37 -17.69 -11.80
N SER A 58 -5.57 -17.82 -12.85
CA SER A 58 -5.90 -18.59 -14.06
C SER A 58 -6.26 -20.05 -13.82
N ASP A 59 -5.76 -20.68 -12.75
CA ASP A 59 -6.10 -22.07 -12.40
C ASP A 59 -7.59 -22.24 -11.99
N TYR A 60 -8.27 -21.13 -11.66
CA TYR A 60 -9.68 -21.11 -11.24
C TYR A 60 -10.64 -20.65 -12.35
N LYS A 61 -10.21 -20.60 -13.61
CA LYS A 61 -11.09 -20.24 -14.74
C LYS A 61 -12.35 -21.15 -14.77
N GLY A 62 -13.50 -20.55 -15.04
CA GLY A 62 -14.80 -21.22 -15.03
C GLY A 62 -15.42 -21.40 -13.63
N LYS A 63 -14.78 -20.88 -12.57
CA LYS A 63 -15.34 -20.86 -11.22
C LYS A 63 -15.64 -19.42 -10.79
N THR A 64 -16.62 -19.26 -9.90
CA THR A 64 -16.79 -18.02 -9.14
C THR A 64 -15.70 -17.94 -8.09
N VAL A 65 -14.91 -16.86 -8.12
CA VAL A 65 -13.77 -16.64 -7.22
C VAL A 65 -14.00 -15.37 -6.42
N VAL A 66 -13.72 -15.42 -5.11
CA VAL A 66 -13.74 -14.25 -4.22
C VAL A 66 -12.30 -13.95 -3.81
N LEU A 67 -11.87 -12.71 -4.02
CA LEU A 67 -10.57 -12.21 -3.57
C LEU A 67 -10.76 -11.35 -2.33
N ALA A 68 -10.13 -11.73 -1.22
CA ALA A 68 -10.16 -11.01 0.04
C ALA A 68 -8.73 -10.64 0.46
N PHE A 69 -8.50 -9.37 0.74
CA PHE A 69 -7.21 -8.83 1.16
C PHE A 69 -7.23 -8.53 2.66
N PHE A 70 -6.19 -8.97 3.36
CA PHE A 70 -6.02 -8.73 4.80
C PHE A 70 -4.65 -8.13 5.05
N PHE A 71 -4.56 -7.09 5.88
CA PHE A 71 -3.25 -6.55 6.32
C PHE A 71 -2.43 -7.60 7.08
N LYS A 72 -3.10 -8.40 7.92
CA LYS A 72 -2.55 -9.57 8.60
C LYS A 72 -3.57 -10.70 8.56
N ALA A 73 -3.35 -11.69 7.70
CA ALA A 73 -4.20 -12.86 7.61
C ALA A 73 -3.85 -13.87 8.71
N ARG A 74 -4.87 -14.50 9.31
CA ARG A 74 -4.73 -15.58 10.30
C ARG A 74 -3.99 -15.19 11.59
N THR A 75 -4.15 -13.95 12.06
CA THR A 75 -3.64 -13.46 13.37
C THR A 75 -4.78 -13.20 14.36
N ARG A 76 -4.48 -13.06 15.66
CA ARG A 76 -5.47 -12.76 16.72
C ARG A 76 -5.90 -11.29 16.81
N GLY A 77 -5.21 -10.38 16.11
CA GLY A 77 -5.40 -8.93 16.20
C GLY A 77 -4.06 -8.24 16.37
#